data_AF-A0A4Q5UWE1-F1
#
_entry.id   AF-A0A4Q5UWE1-F1
#
_cell.length_a   1.000
_cell.length_b   1.000
_cell.length_c   1.000
_cell.angle_alpha   90.00
_cell.angle_beta   90.00
_cell.angle_gamma   90.00
#
_symmetry.space_group_name_H-M   'P 1'
#
loop_
_entity.id
_entity.type
_entity.pdbx_description
1 polymer ?
#
loop_
_entity_poly.entity_id
_entity_poly.type
_entity_poly.pdbx_seq_one_letter_code
_entity_poly.pdbx_strand_id
1 'polypeptide(L)'
;MSKQVINDLPELLQAGVIDSATLDRIRDYYGQRQPTEPGGRINLLFAIIGTLLVSLGIILIVAHNWDDLSRTVKLFFSFMPLVVGQALCGFALYKKMDDLGFRESSAVFLFFAVGACLALVSQLYHISETVGDIIFMWMLTSFPLIYILRSSMVSLLYICGITIYVFYEGYNRSYGQTYHYWWMLLLLIPHYLSLLTKRPQSNFTYFHHWLVPLSLTISLGSLASHSGELLFVAYMSMFGAFYLLGTSHYFSKSKIFSNGYLVLGSLGTMCLLLAFSFRWIWEEVYQNRLSYNIFTSPEGWAAILLSLAAIVLLIRQLSNKPHNGYNYMGFI
;
A
#
# COMPACT_ATOMS: atom_id res chain seq x y z
N MET A 1 -4.02 -28.65 -24.03
CA MET A 1 -3.58 -30.06 -24.11
C MET A 1 -4.20 -31.00 -23.08
N SER A 2 -4.62 -30.57 -21.86
CA SER A 2 -5.17 -31.51 -20.86
C SER A 2 -6.62 -31.99 -21.08
N LYS A 3 -7.49 -31.22 -21.75
CA LYS A 3 -8.92 -31.58 -21.92
C LYS A 3 -9.17 -32.73 -22.91
N GLN A 4 -8.33 -32.89 -23.94
CA GLN A 4 -8.45 -33.98 -24.92
C GLN A 4 -8.14 -35.34 -24.29
N VAL A 5 -7.02 -35.44 -23.55
CA VAL A 5 -6.62 -36.67 -22.86
C VAL A 5 -7.69 -37.18 -21.88
N ILE A 6 -8.39 -36.28 -21.18
CA ILE A 6 -9.45 -36.67 -20.24
C ILE A 6 -10.70 -37.21 -20.97
N ASN A 7 -11.01 -36.64 -22.14
CA ASN A 7 -12.18 -37.05 -22.92
C ASN A 7 -11.97 -38.40 -23.61
N ASP A 8 -10.73 -38.78 -23.90
CA ASP A 8 -10.39 -40.04 -24.58
C ASP A 8 -10.23 -41.23 -23.60
N LEU A 9 -10.20 -40.97 -22.27
CA LEU A 9 -10.08 -41.99 -21.23
C LEU A 9 -11.14 -43.12 -21.27
N PRO A 10 -12.43 -42.86 -21.58
CA PRO A 10 -13.43 -43.92 -21.69
C PRO A 10 -13.18 -44.84 -22.89
N GLU A 11 -12.68 -44.28 -23.99
CA GLU A 11 -12.34 -45.04 -25.20
C GLU A 11 -11.11 -45.92 -24.96
N LEU A 12 -10.10 -45.39 -24.26
CA LEU A 12 -8.91 -46.15 -23.88
C LEU A 12 -9.21 -47.29 -22.90
N LEU A 13 -10.20 -47.11 -22.01
CA LEU A 13 -10.70 -48.16 -21.12
C LEU A 13 -11.47 -49.25 -21.90
N GLN A 14 -12.33 -48.85 -22.84
CA GLN A 14 -13.06 -49.78 -23.70
C GLN A 14 -12.14 -50.56 -24.65
N ALA A 15 -11.10 -49.92 -25.15
CA ALA A 15 -10.07 -50.54 -26.00
C ALA A 15 -9.10 -51.45 -25.21
N GLY A 16 -9.21 -51.51 -23.88
CA GLY A 16 -8.35 -52.33 -23.02
C GLY A 16 -6.90 -51.85 -22.95
N VAL A 17 -6.62 -50.61 -23.37
CA VAL A 17 -5.28 -50.00 -23.33
C VAL A 17 -4.89 -49.61 -21.91
N ILE A 18 -5.88 -49.30 -21.07
CA ILE A 18 -5.71 -48.98 -19.64
C ILE A 18 -6.69 -49.79 -18.79
N ASP A 19 -6.32 -50.09 -17.55
CA ASP A 19 -7.20 -50.71 -16.54
C ASP A 19 -7.91 -49.65 -15.68
N SER A 20 -8.96 -50.07 -14.95
CA SER A 20 -9.73 -49.16 -14.08
C SER A 20 -8.88 -48.50 -13.01
N ALA A 21 -7.86 -49.20 -12.48
CA ALA A 21 -6.97 -48.65 -11.48
C ALA A 21 -6.00 -47.59 -12.04
N THR A 22 -5.65 -47.64 -13.33
CA THR A 22 -4.86 -46.59 -13.99
C THR A 22 -5.73 -45.42 -14.42
N LEU A 23 -6.97 -45.67 -14.83
CA LEU A 23 -7.97 -44.62 -15.10
C LEU A 23 -8.15 -43.69 -13.89
N ASP A 24 -8.33 -44.26 -12.70
CA ASP A 24 -8.51 -43.48 -11.48
C ASP A 24 -7.26 -42.68 -11.10
N ARG A 25 -6.06 -43.27 -11.26
CA ARG A 25 -4.78 -42.56 -11.05
C ARG A 25 -4.59 -41.38 -12.01
N ILE A 26 -5.00 -41.53 -13.27
CA ILE A 26 -4.93 -40.44 -14.26
C ILE A 26 -5.94 -39.34 -13.91
N ARG A 27 -7.16 -39.70 -13.48
CA ARG A 27 -8.16 -38.74 -13.01
C ARG A 27 -7.68 -37.96 -11.81
N ASP A 28 -7.10 -38.62 -10.82
CA ASP A 28 -6.55 -37.95 -9.64
C ASP A 28 -5.38 -37.01 -10.00
N TYR A 29 -4.48 -37.47 -10.88
CA TYR A 29 -3.35 -36.67 -11.35
C TYR A 29 -3.77 -35.39 -12.07
N TYR A 30 -4.81 -35.45 -12.90
CA TYR A 30 -5.33 -34.27 -13.60
C TYR A 30 -6.34 -33.45 -12.78
N GLY A 31 -7.09 -34.07 -11.87
CA GLY A 31 -8.03 -33.41 -10.95
C GLY A 31 -7.30 -32.47 -9.98
N GLN A 32 -6.14 -32.88 -9.48
CA GLN A 32 -5.27 -32.04 -8.65
C GLN A 32 -4.58 -30.90 -9.43
N ARG A 33 -4.60 -30.95 -10.77
CA ARG A 33 -3.92 -30.01 -11.67
C ARG A 33 -4.85 -29.15 -12.52
N GLN A 34 -6.17 -29.24 -12.37
CA GLN A 34 -7.07 -28.36 -13.11
C GLN A 34 -6.74 -26.89 -12.77
N PRO A 35 -6.26 -26.09 -13.74
CA PRO A 35 -6.25 -24.65 -13.58
C PRO A 35 -7.70 -24.23 -13.44
N THR A 36 -8.01 -23.34 -12.48
CA THR A 36 -9.31 -22.67 -12.37
C THR A 36 -9.89 -22.40 -13.76
N GLU A 37 -11.04 -23.02 -14.06
CA GLU A 37 -11.74 -22.93 -15.35
C GLU A 37 -11.77 -21.47 -15.86
N PRO A 38 -11.42 -21.20 -17.14
CA PRO A 38 -11.44 -19.84 -17.70
C PRO A 38 -12.80 -19.13 -17.53
N GLY A 39 -13.90 -19.89 -17.53
CA GLY A 39 -15.26 -19.38 -17.31
C GLY A 39 -15.50 -18.78 -15.92
N GLY A 40 -14.77 -19.23 -14.90
CA GLY A 40 -14.89 -18.68 -13.55
C GLY A 40 -14.43 -17.22 -13.45
N ARG A 41 -13.43 -16.84 -14.26
CA ARG A 41 -12.88 -15.46 -14.24
C ARG A 41 -13.82 -14.46 -14.89
N ILE A 42 -14.47 -14.82 -15.99
CA ILE A 42 -15.43 -13.93 -16.65
C ILE A 42 -16.73 -13.81 -15.85
N ASN A 43 -17.19 -14.90 -15.23
CA ASN A 43 -18.33 -14.87 -14.32
C ASN A 43 -18.04 -14.01 -13.08
N LEU A 44 -16.82 -14.12 -12.52
CA LEU A 44 -16.38 -13.25 -11.43
C LEU A 44 -16.32 -11.79 -11.89
N LEU A 45 -15.81 -11.51 -13.09
CA LEU A 45 -15.77 -10.15 -13.64
C LEU A 45 -17.18 -9.57 -13.81
N PHE A 46 -18.11 -10.34 -14.37
CA PHE A 46 -19.52 -9.93 -14.48
C PHE A 46 -20.20 -9.77 -13.13
N ALA A 47 -19.88 -10.62 -12.15
CA ALA A 47 -20.38 -10.47 -10.79
C ALA A 47 -19.87 -9.19 -10.12
N ILE A 48 -18.59 -8.87 -10.29
CA ILE A 48 -17.99 -7.62 -9.78
C ILE A 48 -18.65 -6.41 -10.45
N ILE A 49 -18.72 -6.38 -11.78
CA ILE A 49 -19.33 -5.30 -12.55
C ILE A 49 -20.81 -5.15 -12.16
N GLY A 50 -21.57 -6.24 -12.14
CA GLY A 50 -22.99 -6.23 -11.76
C GLY A 50 -23.20 -5.69 -10.35
N THR A 51 -22.39 -6.13 -9.38
CA THR A 51 -22.46 -5.64 -7.99
C THR A 51 -22.14 -4.15 -7.91
N LEU A 52 -21.13 -3.68 -8.66
CA LEU A 52 -20.79 -2.26 -8.74
C LEU A 52 -21.92 -1.42 -9.33
N LEU A 53 -22.52 -1.85 -10.44
CA LEU A 53 -23.66 -1.15 -11.05
C LEU A 53 -24.86 -1.10 -10.12
N VAL A 54 -25.21 -2.21 -9.46
CA VAL A 54 -26.33 -2.25 -8.51
C VAL A 54 -26.05 -1.33 -7.32
N SER A 55 -24.85 -1.39 -6.75
CA SER A 55 -24.45 -0.53 -5.63
C SER A 55 -24.50 0.96 -6.02
N LEU A 56 -23.98 1.30 -7.21
CA LEU A 56 -24.01 2.66 -7.73
C LEU A 56 -25.45 3.12 -8.03
N GLY A 57 -26.30 2.25 -8.55
CA GLY A 57 -27.72 2.54 -8.79
C GLY A 57 -28.46 2.88 -7.48
N ILE A 58 -28.22 2.11 -6.42
CA ILE A 58 -28.76 2.40 -5.08
C ILE A 58 -28.27 3.76 -4.59
N ILE A 59 -26.98 4.04 -4.71
CA ILE A 59 -26.38 5.33 -4.32
C ILE A 59 -27.02 6.49 -5.10
N LEU A 60 -27.23 6.34 -6.42
CA LEU A 60 -27.83 7.37 -7.27
C LEU A 60 -29.28 7.67 -6.90
N ILE A 61 -30.08 6.65 -6.58
CA ILE A 61 -31.47 6.85 -6.13
C ILE A 61 -31.48 7.64 -4.81
N VAL A 62 -30.62 7.27 -3.85
CA VAL A 62 -30.50 7.99 -2.58
C VAL A 62 -30.01 9.42 -2.80
N ALA A 63 -29.02 9.62 -3.66
CA ALA A 63 -28.48 10.94 -3.99
C ALA A 63 -29.52 11.84 -4.65
N HIS A 64 -30.34 11.32 -5.58
CA HIS A 64 -31.38 12.09 -6.25
C HIS A 64 -32.48 12.57 -5.30
N ASN A 65 -32.84 11.73 -4.32
CA ASN A 65 -33.84 12.08 -3.33
C ASN A 65 -33.23 12.80 -2.11
N TRP A 66 -31.91 13.04 -2.09
CA TRP A 66 -31.19 13.43 -0.88
C TRP A 66 -31.75 14.72 -0.28
N ASP A 67 -31.99 15.75 -1.09
CA ASP A 67 -32.38 17.06 -0.59
C ASP A 67 -33.73 17.03 0.15
N ASP A 68 -34.68 16.21 -0.33
CA ASP A 68 -36.01 16.04 0.25
C ASP A 68 -36.03 15.21 1.54
N LEU A 69 -34.95 14.48 1.86
CA LEU A 69 -34.87 13.67 3.08
C LEU A 69 -34.69 14.55 4.33
N SER A 70 -35.41 14.18 5.39
CA SER A 70 -35.22 14.78 6.71
C SER A 70 -33.80 14.55 7.24
N ARG A 71 -33.33 15.45 8.11
CA ARG A 71 -32.00 15.35 8.73
C ARG A 71 -31.79 14.01 9.45
N THR A 72 -32.80 13.50 10.14
CA THR A 72 -32.73 12.20 10.85
C THR A 72 -32.52 11.04 9.89
N VAL A 73 -33.20 11.05 8.74
CA VAL A 73 -33.06 9.98 7.73
C VAL A 73 -31.68 10.07 7.05
N LYS A 74 -31.19 11.27 6.74
CA LYS A 74 -29.81 11.48 6.26
C LYS A 74 -28.78 10.93 7.23
N LEU A 75 -28.96 11.20 8.53
CA LEU A 75 -28.07 10.70 9.57
C LEU A 75 -28.10 9.16 9.64
N PHE A 76 -29.30 8.57 9.59
CA PHE A 76 -29.46 7.12 9.56
C PHE A 76 -28.71 6.47 8.38
N PHE A 77 -28.90 6.98 7.16
CA PHE A 77 -28.18 6.48 5.98
C PHE A 77 -26.66 6.71 6.07
N SER A 78 -26.22 7.76 6.76
CA SER A 78 -24.79 8.04 6.96
C SER A 78 -24.13 7.02 7.89
N PHE A 79 -24.83 6.62 8.95
CA PHE A 79 -24.33 5.64 9.95
C PHE A 79 -24.60 4.18 9.56
N MET A 80 -25.58 3.90 8.69
CA MET A 80 -25.98 2.54 8.34
C MET A 80 -24.81 1.70 7.79
N PRO A 81 -23.99 2.16 6.81
CA PRO A 81 -22.83 1.39 6.35
C PRO A 81 -21.83 1.10 7.47
N LEU A 82 -21.65 2.03 8.41
CA LEU A 82 -20.74 1.87 9.54
C LEU A 82 -21.20 0.72 10.45
N VAL A 83 -22.48 0.71 10.83
CA VAL A 83 -23.07 -0.34 11.68
C VAL A 83 -23.01 -1.71 10.99
N VAL A 84 -23.35 -1.77 9.69
CA VAL A 84 -23.24 -3.00 8.90
C VAL A 84 -21.80 -3.49 8.85
N GLY A 85 -20.84 -2.59 8.63
CA GLY A 85 -19.42 -2.95 8.55
C GLY A 85 -18.87 -3.46 9.88
N GLN A 86 -19.29 -2.86 11.00
CA GLN A 86 -18.96 -3.32 12.33
C GLN A 86 -19.54 -4.72 12.60
N ALA A 87 -20.79 -4.97 12.23
CA ALA A 87 -21.42 -6.29 12.36
C ALA A 87 -20.68 -7.35 11.51
N LEU A 88 -20.31 -7.03 10.26
CA LEU A 88 -19.54 -7.93 9.40
C LEU A 88 -18.16 -8.23 9.98
N CYS A 89 -17.45 -7.22 10.47
CA CYS A 89 -16.16 -7.40 11.14
C CYS A 89 -16.27 -8.21 12.44
N GLY A 90 -17.32 -7.98 13.24
CA GLY A 90 -17.63 -8.76 14.43
C GLY A 90 -17.90 -10.23 14.10
N PHE A 91 -18.67 -10.49 13.04
CA PHE A 91 -18.90 -11.85 12.56
C PHE A 91 -17.62 -12.51 12.03
N ALA A 92 -16.76 -11.74 11.34
CA ALA A 92 -15.45 -12.22 10.92
C ALA A 92 -14.64 -12.68 12.13
N LEU A 93 -14.55 -11.86 13.18
CA LEU A 93 -13.84 -12.16 14.43
C LEU A 93 -14.37 -13.40 15.14
N TYR A 94 -15.69 -13.56 15.17
CA TYR A 94 -16.33 -14.67 15.88
C TYR A 94 -16.20 -16.01 15.16
N LYS A 95 -16.35 -16.05 13.82
CA LYS A 95 -16.58 -17.31 13.10
C LYS A 95 -15.78 -17.51 11.82
N LYS A 96 -15.15 -16.45 11.29
CA LYS A 96 -14.56 -16.44 9.93
C LYS A 96 -13.15 -15.83 9.91
N MET A 97 -12.40 -15.90 11.01
CA MET A 97 -11.04 -15.35 11.10
C MET A 97 -10.03 -15.99 10.14
N ASP A 98 -10.24 -17.28 9.82
CA ASP A 98 -9.40 -18.04 8.89
C ASP A 98 -9.78 -17.82 7.41
N ASP A 99 -10.98 -17.28 7.16
CA ASP A 99 -11.43 -16.91 5.82
C ASP A 99 -10.84 -15.56 5.43
N LEU A 100 -9.69 -15.60 4.73
CA LEU A 100 -8.96 -14.41 4.31
C LEU A 100 -9.83 -13.46 3.48
N GLY A 101 -10.66 -14.01 2.58
CA GLY A 101 -11.50 -13.21 1.68
C GLY A 101 -12.55 -12.44 2.48
N PHE A 102 -13.32 -13.15 3.30
CA PHE A 102 -14.35 -12.53 4.13
C PHE A 102 -13.77 -11.48 5.10
N ARG A 103 -12.63 -11.79 5.71
CA ARG A 103 -11.95 -10.91 6.66
C ARG A 103 -11.45 -9.62 6.02
N GLU A 104 -10.72 -9.72 4.90
CA GLU A 104 -10.20 -8.54 4.19
C GLU A 104 -11.35 -7.71 3.61
N SER A 105 -12.37 -8.35 3.00
CA SER A 105 -13.52 -7.64 2.46
C SER A 105 -14.32 -6.90 3.53
N SER A 106 -14.56 -7.52 4.69
CA SER A 106 -15.26 -6.88 5.81
C SER A 106 -14.46 -5.70 6.36
N ALA A 107 -13.14 -5.87 6.51
CA ALA A 107 -12.24 -4.82 7.01
C ALA A 107 -12.19 -3.61 6.06
N VAL A 108 -12.09 -3.86 4.74
CA VAL A 108 -12.09 -2.82 3.71
C VAL A 108 -13.44 -2.11 3.64
N PHE A 109 -14.54 -2.86 3.72
CA PHE A 109 -15.88 -2.27 3.76
C PHE A 109 -16.03 -1.32 4.96
N LEU A 110 -15.64 -1.77 6.16
CA LEU A 110 -15.69 -0.92 7.36
C LEU A 110 -14.75 0.29 7.25
N PHE A 111 -13.55 0.13 6.68
CA PHE A 111 -12.63 1.24 6.42
C PHE A 111 -13.30 2.34 5.60
N PHE A 112 -13.94 2.02 4.47
CA PHE A 112 -14.63 3.02 3.66
C PHE A 112 -15.92 3.55 4.30
N ALA A 113 -16.64 2.70 5.03
CA ALA A 113 -17.84 3.11 5.75
C ALA A 113 -17.55 4.18 6.83
N VAL A 114 -16.40 4.08 7.51
CA VAL A 114 -15.92 5.12 8.44
C VAL A 114 -15.72 6.45 7.71
N GLY A 115 -14.95 6.45 6.61
CA GLY A 115 -14.69 7.66 5.83
C GLY A 115 -15.96 8.30 5.26
N ALA A 116 -16.86 7.48 4.71
CA ALA A 116 -18.14 7.95 4.19
C ALA A 116 -19.03 8.56 5.28
N CYS A 117 -19.10 7.93 6.46
CA CYS A 117 -19.86 8.46 7.59
C CYS A 117 -19.30 9.82 8.05
N LEU A 118 -17.97 9.92 8.23
CA LEU A 118 -17.32 11.18 8.61
C LEU A 118 -17.62 12.30 7.61
N ALA A 119 -17.47 12.04 6.31
CA ALA A 119 -17.72 13.01 5.26
C ALA A 119 -19.20 13.46 5.22
N LEU A 120 -20.15 12.53 5.28
CA LEU A 120 -21.58 12.84 5.22
C LEU A 120 -22.06 13.59 6.47
N VAL A 121 -21.57 13.22 7.66
CA VAL A 121 -21.91 13.91 8.90
C VAL A 121 -21.33 15.32 8.91
N SER A 122 -20.08 15.49 8.47
CA SER A 122 -19.45 16.80 8.32
C SER A 122 -20.26 17.71 7.38
N GLN A 123 -20.70 17.18 6.23
CA GLN A 123 -21.57 17.89 5.30
C GLN A 123 -22.94 18.22 5.91
N LEU A 124 -23.58 17.26 6.59
CA LEU A 124 -24.94 17.42 7.13
C LEU A 124 -25.02 18.50 8.21
N TYR A 125 -23.99 18.61 9.05
CA TYR A 125 -23.92 19.57 10.14
C TYR A 125 -23.12 20.84 9.82
N HIS A 126 -22.63 20.97 8.59
CA HIS A 126 -21.78 22.09 8.16
C HIS A 126 -20.59 22.29 9.10
N ILE A 127 -19.99 21.19 9.56
CA ILE A 127 -18.80 21.24 10.39
C ILE A 127 -17.69 21.83 9.53
N SER A 128 -17.06 22.91 9.99
CA SER A 128 -16.04 23.64 9.25
C SER A 128 -14.67 22.94 9.30
N GLU A 129 -14.66 21.61 9.14
CA GLU A 129 -13.46 20.80 9.07
C GLU A 129 -12.83 20.88 7.67
N THR A 130 -11.50 20.91 7.62
CA THR A 130 -10.78 20.80 6.36
C THR A 130 -10.80 19.35 5.86
N VAL A 131 -10.50 19.16 4.58
CA VAL A 131 -10.35 17.81 4.01
C VAL A 131 -9.23 17.04 4.73
N GLY A 132 -8.15 17.71 5.14
CA GLY A 132 -7.06 17.09 5.90
C GLY A 132 -7.51 16.58 7.26
N ASP A 133 -8.33 17.34 7.99
CA ASP A 133 -8.89 16.93 9.29
C ASP A 133 -9.75 15.67 9.16
N ILE A 134 -10.61 15.60 8.13
CA ILE A 134 -11.45 14.43 7.87
C ILE A 134 -10.59 13.20 7.57
N ILE A 135 -9.56 13.34 6.72
CA ILE A 135 -8.65 12.23 6.39
C ILE A 135 -7.87 11.78 7.63
N PHE A 136 -7.39 12.73 8.44
CA PHE A 136 -6.71 12.42 9.69
C PHE A 136 -7.58 11.58 10.62
N MET A 137 -8.81 12.04 10.87
CA MET A 137 -9.79 11.34 11.70
C MET A 137 -10.13 9.97 11.12
N TRP A 138 -10.28 9.88 9.80
CA TRP A 138 -10.55 8.62 9.11
C TRP A 138 -9.42 7.60 9.30
N MET A 139 -8.16 8.02 9.13
CA MET A 139 -7.02 7.13 9.35
C MET A 139 -6.90 6.74 10.82
N LEU A 140 -7.01 7.71 11.74
CA LEU A 140 -6.91 7.46 13.18
C LEU A 140 -7.95 6.45 13.67
N THR A 141 -9.19 6.59 13.22
CA THR A 141 -10.30 5.69 13.63
C THR A 141 -10.23 4.32 12.94
N SER A 142 -9.67 4.25 11.73
CA SER A 142 -9.55 2.99 10.99
C SER A 142 -8.30 2.18 11.33
N PHE A 143 -7.28 2.81 11.94
CA PHE A 143 -6.02 2.19 12.30
C PHE A 143 -6.16 0.87 13.10
N PRO A 144 -7.02 0.77 14.14
CA PRO A 144 -7.16 -0.47 14.92
C PRO A 144 -7.55 -1.69 14.09
N LEU A 145 -8.25 -1.50 12.96
CA LEU A 145 -8.67 -2.58 12.06
C LEU A 145 -7.47 -3.37 11.51
N ILE A 146 -6.33 -2.71 11.29
CA ILE A 146 -5.09 -3.33 10.81
C ILE A 146 -4.65 -4.44 11.77
N TYR A 147 -4.83 -4.25 13.07
CA TYR A 147 -4.35 -5.16 14.11
C TYR A 147 -5.42 -6.14 14.57
N ILE A 148 -6.65 -5.67 14.76
CA ILE A 148 -7.78 -6.51 15.21
C ILE A 148 -8.07 -7.60 14.19
N LEU A 149 -8.20 -7.23 12.91
CA LEU A 149 -8.50 -8.15 11.82
C LEU A 149 -7.24 -8.67 11.12
N ARG A 150 -6.05 -8.19 11.50
CA ARG A 150 -4.78 -8.50 10.81
C ARG A 150 -4.90 -8.28 9.29
N SER A 151 -5.58 -7.21 8.90
CA SER A 151 -5.91 -6.92 7.50
C SER A 151 -4.76 -6.20 6.81
N SER A 152 -4.21 -6.85 5.78
CA SER A 152 -3.15 -6.26 4.96
C SER A 152 -3.70 -5.36 3.86
N MET A 153 -4.97 -5.46 3.46
CA MET A 153 -5.56 -4.45 2.57
C MET A 153 -5.78 -3.13 3.30
N VAL A 154 -6.29 -3.16 4.53
CA VAL A 154 -6.51 -1.93 5.30
C VAL A 154 -5.20 -1.22 5.60
N SER A 155 -4.09 -1.94 5.86
CA SER A 155 -2.78 -1.30 6.02
C SER A 155 -2.31 -0.59 4.75
N LEU A 156 -2.55 -1.16 3.56
CA LEU A 156 -2.25 -0.50 2.29
C LEU A 156 -3.11 0.74 2.07
N LEU A 157 -4.41 0.65 2.31
CA LEU A 157 -5.33 1.79 2.22
C LEU A 157 -4.97 2.89 3.21
N TYR A 158 -4.53 2.51 4.41
CA TYR A 158 -4.03 3.44 5.41
C TYR A 158 -2.77 4.16 4.92
N ILE A 159 -1.79 3.46 4.31
CA ILE A 159 -0.61 4.11 3.70
C ILE A 159 -1.03 5.13 2.64
N CYS A 160 -1.99 4.76 1.77
CA CYS A 160 -2.52 5.70 0.78
C CYS A 160 -3.18 6.91 1.45
N GLY A 161 -4.03 6.69 2.46
CA GLY A 161 -4.73 7.75 3.17
C GLY A 161 -3.80 8.72 3.89
N ILE A 162 -2.78 8.24 4.61
CA ILE A 162 -1.79 9.13 5.25
C ILE A 162 -0.93 9.87 4.21
N THR A 163 -0.72 9.30 3.03
CA THR A 163 -0.01 10.00 1.93
C THR A 163 -0.88 11.11 1.34
N ILE A 164 -2.19 10.86 1.17
CA ILE A 164 -3.14 11.89 0.72
C ILE A 164 -3.27 12.99 1.79
N TYR A 165 -3.27 12.63 3.08
CA TYR A 165 -3.25 13.61 4.17
C TYR A 165 -2.08 14.60 4.03
N VAL A 166 -0.87 14.09 3.74
CA VAL A 166 0.31 14.94 3.50
C VAL A 166 0.12 15.87 2.29
N PHE A 167 -0.57 15.42 1.24
CA PHE A 167 -0.90 16.27 0.10
C PHE A 167 -1.76 17.48 0.51
N TYR A 168 -2.77 17.27 1.34
CA TYR A 168 -3.65 18.35 1.80
C TYR A 168 -2.99 19.25 2.84
N GLU A 169 -2.34 18.70 3.86
CA GLU A 169 -1.77 19.52 4.93
C GLU A 169 -0.41 20.11 4.56
N GLY A 170 0.47 19.29 3.97
CA GLY A 170 1.86 19.65 3.73
C GLY A 170 2.07 20.49 2.48
N TYR A 171 1.39 20.19 1.37
CA TYR A 171 1.58 20.93 0.11
C TYR A 171 0.59 22.08 -0.09
N ASN A 172 -0.59 22.02 0.53
CA ASN A 172 -1.66 22.97 0.19
C ASN A 172 -1.59 24.28 1.00
N ARG A 173 -1.31 24.28 2.32
CA ARG A 173 -1.37 25.56 3.07
C ARG A 173 -0.77 25.65 4.48
N SER A 174 -0.29 24.58 5.13
CA SER A 174 0.07 24.67 6.56
C SER A 174 1.30 23.84 6.95
N TYR A 175 2.46 24.50 7.06
CA TYR A 175 3.74 23.88 7.45
C TYR A 175 3.75 23.20 8.85
N GLY A 176 2.68 23.36 9.66
CA GLY A 176 2.65 22.93 11.06
C GLY A 176 2.12 21.52 11.34
N GLN A 177 1.29 20.93 10.47
CA GLN A 177 0.53 19.70 10.77
C GLN A 177 1.12 18.44 10.11
N THR A 178 2.06 18.59 9.19
CA THR A 178 2.65 17.48 8.42
C THR A 178 3.37 16.44 9.29
N TYR A 179 3.74 16.81 10.52
CA TYR A 179 4.38 15.90 11.47
C TYR A 179 3.51 14.68 11.83
N HIS A 180 2.19 14.77 11.67
CA HIS A 180 1.30 13.66 11.99
C HIS A 180 1.57 12.41 11.16
N TYR A 181 1.99 12.59 9.91
CA TYR A 181 2.37 11.50 9.01
C TYR A 181 3.41 10.56 9.63
N TRP A 182 4.45 11.12 10.26
CA TRP A 182 5.61 10.34 10.71
C TRP A 182 5.22 9.35 11.80
N TRP A 183 4.49 9.77 12.83
CA TRP A 183 4.05 8.84 13.87
C TRP A 183 2.95 7.89 13.37
N MET A 184 2.08 8.35 12.47
CA MET A 184 1.07 7.48 11.83
C MET A 184 1.72 6.37 11.00
N LEU A 185 2.85 6.64 10.36
CA LEU A 185 3.66 5.63 9.66
C LEU A 185 4.40 4.71 10.66
N LEU A 186 4.92 5.24 11.77
CA LEU A 186 5.54 4.40 12.82
C LEU A 186 4.56 3.34 13.35
N LEU A 187 3.29 3.70 13.49
CA LEU A 187 2.24 2.79 13.92
C LEU A 187 2.04 1.59 12.97
N LEU A 188 2.48 1.65 11.71
CA LEU A 188 2.42 0.53 10.76
C LEU A 188 3.62 -0.42 10.86
N ILE A 189 4.72 0.00 11.47
CA ILE A 189 5.97 -0.77 11.52
C ILE A 189 5.75 -2.19 12.08
N PRO A 190 5.05 -2.38 13.22
CA PRO A 190 4.85 -3.73 13.77
C PRO A 190 4.12 -4.67 12.79
N HIS A 191 3.08 -4.17 12.11
CA HIS A 191 2.37 -4.94 11.09
C HIS A 191 3.30 -5.29 9.92
N TYR A 192 4.07 -4.32 9.44
CA TYR A 192 4.98 -4.53 8.32
C TYR A 192 6.10 -5.53 8.65
N LEU A 193 6.69 -5.45 9.84
CA LEU A 193 7.68 -6.43 10.31
C LEU A 193 7.06 -7.83 10.47
N SER A 194 5.82 -7.94 10.94
CA SER A 194 5.09 -9.21 10.97
C SER A 194 4.86 -9.78 9.56
N LEU A 195 4.66 -8.92 8.56
CA LEU A 195 4.45 -9.33 7.18
C LEU A 195 5.75 -9.85 6.55
N LEU A 196 6.87 -9.16 6.79
CA LEU A 196 8.21 -9.60 6.41
C LEU A 196 8.51 -10.99 7.00
N THR A 197 8.34 -11.17 8.30
CA THR A 197 8.72 -12.42 8.97
C THR A 197 7.80 -13.60 8.65
N LYS A 198 6.48 -13.39 8.60
CA LYS A 198 5.51 -14.50 8.46
C LYS A 198 5.10 -14.79 7.03
N ARG A 199 5.12 -13.80 6.13
CA ARG A 199 4.60 -13.92 4.76
C ARG A 199 5.51 -13.21 3.73
N PRO A 200 6.81 -13.49 3.68
CA PRO A 200 7.77 -12.75 2.86
C PRO A 200 7.46 -12.75 1.35
N GLN A 201 6.83 -13.81 0.84
CA GLN A 201 6.57 -13.99 -0.59
C GLN A 201 5.10 -13.71 -0.99
N SER A 202 4.30 -13.10 -0.10
CA SER A 202 2.91 -12.77 -0.39
C SER A 202 2.80 -11.51 -1.25
N ASN A 203 1.78 -11.45 -2.12
CA ASN A 203 1.44 -10.25 -2.89
C ASN A 203 1.28 -9.01 -1.99
N PHE A 204 0.68 -9.18 -0.81
CA PHE A 204 0.55 -8.09 0.17
C PHE A 204 1.92 -7.49 0.53
N THR A 205 2.90 -8.33 0.77
CA THR A 205 4.27 -7.92 1.12
C THR A 205 4.92 -7.14 -0.01
N TYR A 206 4.75 -7.62 -1.25
CA TYR A 206 5.23 -6.92 -2.44
C TYR A 206 4.58 -5.54 -2.62
N PHE A 207 3.26 -5.43 -2.41
CA PHE A 207 2.59 -4.12 -2.45
C PHE A 207 3.12 -3.17 -1.37
N HIS A 208 3.40 -3.66 -0.17
CA HIS A 208 4.01 -2.82 0.87
C HIS A 208 5.45 -2.41 0.53
N HIS A 209 6.23 -3.25 -0.16
CA HIS A 209 7.57 -2.87 -0.67
C HIS A 209 7.53 -1.75 -1.70
N TRP A 210 6.38 -1.49 -2.31
CA TRP A 210 6.17 -0.36 -3.22
C TRP A 210 5.56 0.85 -2.52
N LEU A 211 4.46 0.65 -1.80
CA LEU A 211 3.69 1.75 -1.24
C LEU A 211 4.42 2.46 -0.08
N VAL A 212 5.19 1.75 0.74
CA VAL A 212 5.96 2.37 1.83
C VAL A 212 7.02 3.34 1.29
N PRO A 213 7.97 2.93 0.43
CA PRO A 213 8.98 3.86 -0.11
C PRO A 213 8.38 4.95 -0.99
N LEU A 214 7.29 4.68 -1.73
CA LEU A 214 6.60 5.70 -2.50
C LEU A 214 5.98 6.78 -1.58
N SER A 215 5.28 6.34 -0.53
CA SER A 215 4.70 7.22 0.48
C SER A 215 5.76 8.09 1.15
N LEU A 216 6.89 7.50 1.53
CA LEU A 216 8.04 8.23 2.10
C LEU A 216 8.61 9.26 1.12
N THR A 217 8.70 8.91 -0.17
CA THR A 217 9.24 9.81 -1.20
C THR A 217 8.37 11.04 -1.39
N ILE A 218 7.05 10.85 -1.45
CA ILE A 218 6.07 11.93 -1.54
C ILE A 218 6.09 12.77 -0.26
N SER A 219 6.12 12.11 0.90
CA SER A 219 6.00 12.81 2.18
C SER A 219 7.25 13.59 2.55
N LEU A 220 8.43 13.17 2.10
CA LEU A 220 9.66 13.94 2.32
C LEU A 220 9.56 15.34 1.68
N GLY A 221 8.92 15.46 0.52
CA GLY A 221 8.80 16.73 -0.21
C GLY A 221 7.97 17.78 0.52
N SER A 222 7.05 17.32 1.37
CA SER A 222 6.20 18.21 2.18
C SER A 222 6.94 18.92 3.33
N LEU A 223 8.17 18.51 3.65
CA LEU A 223 9.03 19.21 4.61
C LEU A 223 9.72 20.43 4.00
N ALA A 224 9.60 20.66 2.68
CA ALA A 224 10.17 21.83 2.03
C ALA A 224 9.56 23.12 2.58
N SER A 225 10.29 23.81 3.45
CA SER A 225 9.90 25.11 4.01
C SER A 225 10.78 26.20 3.43
N HIS A 226 11.76 26.69 4.20
CA HIS A 226 12.64 27.80 3.83
C HIS A 226 13.99 27.34 3.27
N SER A 227 14.42 26.10 3.55
CA SER A 227 15.74 25.56 3.17
C SER A 227 15.61 24.35 2.25
N GLY A 228 14.97 24.56 1.09
CA GLY A 228 14.70 23.49 0.11
C GLY A 228 15.96 22.73 -0.36
N GLU A 229 17.14 23.35 -0.27
CA GLU A 229 18.41 22.73 -0.66
C GLU A 229 18.86 21.60 0.27
N LEU A 230 18.58 21.70 1.58
CA LEU A 230 18.89 20.61 2.51
C LEU A 230 18.06 19.36 2.19
N LEU A 231 16.89 19.56 1.57
CA LEU A 231 16.05 18.48 1.11
C LEU A 231 16.69 17.69 -0.04
N PHE A 232 17.55 18.30 -0.85
CA PHE A 232 18.35 17.57 -1.86
C PHE A 232 19.24 16.51 -1.20
N VAL A 233 19.91 16.86 -0.10
CA VAL A 233 20.73 15.92 0.68
C VAL A 233 19.87 14.83 1.31
N ALA A 234 18.69 15.18 1.82
CA ALA A 234 17.73 14.24 2.37
C ALA A 234 17.25 13.23 1.31
N TYR A 235 16.87 13.69 0.12
CA TYR A 235 16.43 12.86 -1.00
C TYR A 235 17.56 11.93 -1.50
N MET A 236 18.78 12.44 -1.65
CA MET A 236 19.96 11.63 -2.00
C MET A 236 20.19 10.52 -0.97
N SER A 237 20.14 10.86 0.32
CA SER A 237 20.32 9.91 1.41
C SER A 237 19.21 8.87 1.45
N MET A 238 17.95 9.28 1.23
CA MET A 238 16.80 8.39 1.21
C MET A 238 16.85 7.38 0.06
N PHE A 239 17.11 7.83 -1.18
CA PHE A 239 17.22 6.91 -2.31
C PHE A 239 18.44 6.00 -2.20
N GLY A 240 19.55 6.50 -1.66
CA GLY A 240 20.70 5.68 -1.27
C GLY A 240 20.31 4.60 -0.24
N ALA A 241 19.60 4.97 0.82
CA ALA A 241 19.10 4.03 1.82
C ALA A 241 18.14 2.99 1.22
N PHE A 242 17.24 3.39 0.31
CA PHE A 242 16.35 2.46 -0.40
C PHE A 242 17.14 1.47 -1.26
N TYR A 243 18.16 1.93 -1.98
CA TYR A 243 19.03 1.06 -2.76
C TYR A 243 19.80 0.08 -1.87
N LEU A 244 20.36 0.54 -0.74
CA LEU A 244 21.08 -0.31 0.22
C LEU A 244 20.14 -1.35 0.87
N LEU A 245 18.92 -0.95 1.23
CA LEU A 245 17.89 -1.88 1.73
C LEU A 245 17.49 -2.90 0.67
N GLY A 246 17.25 -2.45 -0.56
CA GLY A 246 16.87 -3.29 -1.69
C GLY A 246 17.93 -4.32 -2.06
N THR A 247 19.22 -3.99 -1.89
CA THR A 247 20.35 -4.90 -2.15
C THR A 247 20.76 -5.75 -0.93
N SER A 248 20.08 -5.61 0.20
CA SER A 248 20.36 -6.41 1.39
C SER A 248 20.00 -7.89 1.17
N HIS A 249 20.63 -8.80 1.93
CA HIS A 249 20.49 -10.25 1.74
C HIS A 249 19.03 -10.75 1.77
N TYR A 250 18.18 -10.04 2.52
CA TYR A 250 16.78 -10.36 2.65
C TYR A 250 16.00 -10.06 1.35
N PHE A 251 16.25 -8.89 0.74
CA PHE A 251 15.52 -8.41 -0.43
C PHE A 251 16.15 -8.84 -1.76
N SER A 252 17.45 -9.18 -1.76
CA SER A 252 18.19 -9.58 -2.96
C SER A 252 17.75 -10.92 -3.55
N LYS A 253 17.05 -11.77 -2.79
CA LYS A 253 16.55 -13.07 -3.25
C LYS A 253 15.23 -12.98 -4.02
N SER A 254 14.57 -11.83 -3.97
CA SER A 254 13.27 -11.59 -4.60
C SER A 254 13.43 -11.05 -6.02
N LYS A 255 12.39 -11.22 -6.86
CA LYS A 255 12.38 -10.65 -8.23
C LYS A 255 12.54 -9.12 -8.16
N ILE A 256 13.18 -8.52 -9.16
CA ILE A 256 13.43 -7.07 -9.21
C ILE A 256 12.13 -6.26 -8.99
N PHE A 257 11.06 -6.57 -9.71
CA PHE A 257 9.77 -5.85 -9.60
C PHE A 257 9.00 -6.10 -8.30
N SER A 258 9.36 -7.13 -7.52
CA SER A 258 8.80 -7.32 -6.17
C SER A 258 9.52 -6.48 -5.11
N ASN A 259 10.66 -5.88 -5.46
CA ASN A 259 11.51 -5.11 -4.57
C ASN A 259 11.41 -3.62 -4.90
N GLY A 260 10.31 -2.99 -4.46
CA GLY A 260 10.06 -1.57 -4.72
C GLY A 260 11.15 -0.65 -4.15
N TYR A 261 11.81 -1.00 -3.05
CA TYR A 261 12.96 -0.25 -2.53
C TYR A 261 14.13 -0.20 -3.51
N LEU A 262 14.48 -1.33 -4.13
CA LEU A 262 15.56 -1.36 -5.12
C LEU A 262 15.22 -0.51 -6.34
N VAL A 263 14.00 -0.62 -6.86
CA VAL A 263 13.57 0.09 -8.07
C VAL A 263 13.44 1.59 -7.82
N LEU A 264 12.78 2.00 -6.73
CA LEU A 264 12.64 3.41 -6.40
C LEU A 264 13.96 4.03 -5.96
N GLY A 265 14.81 3.28 -5.26
CA GLY A 265 16.16 3.72 -4.90
C GLY A 265 17.04 3.94 -6.12
N SER A 266 17.07 3.01 -7.08
CA SER A 266 17.86 3.16 -8.30
C SER A 266 17.32 4.24 -9.23
N LEU A 267 16.02 4.23 -9.52
CA LEU A 267 15.36 5.21 -10.39
C LEU A 267 15.42 6.61 -9.78
N GLY A 268 15.13 6.74 -8.49
CA GLY A 268 15.23 8.02 -7.77
C GLY A 268 16.64 8.59 -7.80
N THR A 269 17.66 7.74 -7.59
CA THR A 269 19.06 8.16 -7.71
C THR A 269 19.40 8.61 -9.13
N MET A 270 18.97 7.88 -10.17
CA MET A 270 19.17 8.28 -11.57
C MET A 270 18.51 9.62 -11.89
N CYS A 271 17.26 9.82 -11.45
CA CYS A 271 16.55 11.08 -11.63
C CYS A 271 17.25 12.25 -10.93
N LEU A 272 17.76 12.06 -9.70
CA LEU A 272 18.50 13.11 -8.99
C LEU A 272 19.83 13.43 -9.66
N LEU A 273 20.59 12.42 -10.11
CA LEU A 273 21.85 12.64 -10.81
C LEU A 273 21.63 13.40 -12.13
N LEU A 274 20.55 13.06 -12.85
CA LEU A 274 20.15 13.80 -14.04
C LEU A 274 19.76 15.24 -13.70
N ALA A 275 18.96 15.44 -12.66
CA ALA A 275 18.58 16.77 -12.20
C ALA A 275 19.84 17.61 -11.86
N PHE A 276 20.75 17.09 -11.04
CA PHE A 276 21.98 17.79 -10.67
C PHE A 276 23.00 17.98 -11.82
N SER A 277 22.76 17.39 -12.99
CA SER A 277 23.55 17.73 -14.18
C SER A 277 23.21 19.13 -14.74
N PHE A 278 22.02 19.66 -14.43
CA PHE A 278 21.58 20.97 -14.89
C PHE A 278 22.17 22.09 -14.04
N ARG A 279 22.74 23.09 -14.71
CA ARG A 279 23.36 24.26 -14.08
C ARG A 279 22.40 25.08 -13.22
N TRP A 280 21.11 25.15 -13.59
CA TRP A 280 20.14 25.98 -12.86
C TRP A 280 20.01 25.60 -11.38
N ILE A 281 20.13 24.30 -11.04
CA ILE A 281 19.99 23.84 -9.64
C ILE A 281 21.13 24.39 -8.79
N TRP A 282 22.33 24.42 -9.35
CA TRP A 282 23.50 24.97 -8.67
C TRP A 282 23.45 26.49 -8.56
N GLU A 283 22.82 27.17 -9.51
CA GLU A 283 22.60 28.62 -9.43
C GLU A 283 21.63 28.97 -8.29
N GLU A 284 20.55 28.20 -8.11
CA GLU A 284 19.65 28.36 -6.96
C GLU A 284 20.40 28.15 -5.63
N VAL A 285 21.18 27.06 -5.52
CA VAL A 285 21.99 26.75 -4.32
C VAL A 285 23.02 27.84 -4.01
N TYR A 286 23.65 28.41 -5.04
CA TYR A 286 24.65 29.44 -4.85
C TYR A 286 24.05 30.78 -4.41
N GLN A 287 22.87 31.14 -4.94
CA GLN A 287 22.19 32.39 -4.65
C GLN A 287 21.57 32.39 -3.25
N ASN A 288 20.96 31.28 -2.86
CA ASN A 288 20.43 31.05 -1.53
C ASN A 288 21.58 30.62 -0.61
N ARG A 289 22.43 31.56 -0.18
CA ARG A 289 23.42 31.25 0.88
C ARG A 289 22.69 30.55 2.03
N LEU A 290 23.18 29.38 2.43
CA LEU A 290 22.80 28.57 3.61
C LEU A 290 22.85 29.41 4.90
N SER A 291 21.97 30.39 5.01
CA SER A 291 21.90 31.42 6.02
C SER A 291 20.99 31.01 7.17
N TYR A 292 20.29 29.89 7.03
CA TYR A 292 19.49 29.26 8.07
C TYR A 292 20.30 28.19 8.81
N ASN A 293 20.18 28.20 10.15
CA ASN A 293 20.79 27.19 11.00
C ASN A 293 20.19 25.81 10.68
N ILE A 294 21.04 24.89 10.21
CA ILE A 294 20.71 23.48 9.90
C ILE A 294 19.97 22.81 11.06
N PHE A 295 20.31 23.17 12.30
CA PHE A 295 19.72 22.58 13.51
C PHE A 295 18.33 23.10 13.87
N THR A 296 17.88 24.19 13.23
CA THR A 296 16.56 24.78 13.48
C THR A 296 15.52 24.41 12.42
N SER A 297 15.95 23.92 11.25
CA SER A 297 15.05 23.62 10.15
C SER A 297 14.65 22.14 10.12
N PRO A 298 13.37 21.79 9.85
CA PRO A 298 12.93 20.41 9.69
C PRO A 298 13.69 19.66 8.58
N GLU A 299 14.06 20.36 7.51
CA GLU A 299 14.83 19.82 6.38
C GLU A 299 16.24 19.40 6.82
N GLY A 300 16.88 20.21 7.67
CA GLY A 300 18.20 19.88 8.23
C GLY A 300 18.17 18.62 9.09
N TRP A 301 17.16 18.49 9.95
CA TRP A 301 16.94 17.25 10.73
C TRP A 301 16.65 16.05 9.85
N ALA A 302 15.79 16.20 8.83
CA ALA A 302 15.50 15.13 7.88
C ALA A 302 16.77 14.67 7.15
N ALA A 303 17.59 15.62 6.67
CA ALA A 303 18.86 15.32 6.01
C ALA A 303 19.81 14.56 6.95
N ILE A 304 20.02 15.04 8.18
CA ILE A 304 20.89 14.39 9.17
C ILE A 304 20.41 12.96 9.47
N LEU A 305 19.13 12.78 9.79
CA LEU A 305 18.58 11.47 10.16
C LEU A 305 18.66 10.47 9.01
N LEU A 306 18.33 10.89 7.78
CA LEU A 306 18.38 10.02 6.59
C LEU A 306 19.83 9.70 6.20
N SER A 307 20.75 10.67 6.28
CA SER A 307 22.17 10.42 6.05
C SER A 307 22.75 9.45 7.07
N LEU A 308 22.44 9.60 8.36
CA LEU A 308 22.86 8.66 9.39
C LEU A 308 22.30 7.26 9.14
N ALA A 309 21.01 7.14 8.79
CA ALA A 309 20.40 5.87 8.45
C ALA A 309 21.09 5.21 7.23
N ALA A 310 21.38 5.98 6.17
CA ALA A 310 22.10 5.50 5.00
C ALA A 310 23.52 5.04 5.34
N ILE A 311 24.24 5.79 6.17
CA ILE A 311 25.60 5.43 6.64
C ILE A 311 25.57 4.14 7.45
N VAL A 312 24.63 3.98 8.38
CA VAL A 312 24.48 2.75 9.18
C VAL A 312 24.20 1.55 8.29
N LEU A 313 23.32 1.70 7.30
CA LEU A 313 23.02 0.66 6.32
C LEU A 313 24.24 0.30 5.47
N LEU A 314 25.02 1.30 5.04
CA LEU A 314 26.24 1.12 4.28
C LEU A 314 27.29 0.35 5.09
N ILE A 315 27.57 0.79 6.32
CA ILE A 315 28.51 0.10 7.23
C ILE A 315 28.07 -1.36 7.43
N ARG A 316 26.78 -1.59 7.71
CA ARG A 316 26.24 -2.95 7.89
C ARG A 316 26.40 -3.81 6.64
N GLN A 317 26.25 -3.24 5.44
CA GLN A 317 26.44 -3.98 4.20
C GLN A 317 27.91 -4.30 3.94
N LEU A 318 28.81 -3.36 4.24
CA LEU A 318 30.26 -3.54 4.13
C LEU A 318 30.77 -4.61 5.11
N SER A 319 30.28 -4.63 6.35
CA SER A 319 30.67 -5.62 7.36
C SER A 319 30.16 -7.04 7.06
N ASN A 320 29.05 -7.17 6.33
CA ASN A 320 28.41 -8.48 6.08
C ASN A 320 28.84 -9.14 4.75
N LYS A 321 29.61 -8.46 3.89
CA LYS A 321 30.10 -9.05 2.64
C LYS A 321 31.53 -9.57 2.79
N PRO A 322 31.84 -10.84 2.43
CA PRO A 322 33.22 -11.26 2.23
C PRO A 322 33.83 -10.44 1.08
N HIS A 323 35.14 -10.17 1.16
CA HIS A 323 35.93 -9.21 0.36
C HIS A 323 35.88 -9.31 -1.19
N ASN A 324 35.03 -10.15 -1.79
CA ASN A 324 34.95 -10.32 -3.24
C ASN A 324 33.63 -9.83 -3.83
N GLY A 325 33.74 -8.87 -4.74
CA GLY A 325 32.73 -8.56 -5.75
C GLY A 325 31.73 -7.49 -5.35
N TYR A 326 32.15 -6.23 -5.33
CA TYR A 326 31.20 -5.13 -5.46
C TYR A 326 30.64 -5.14 -6.89
N ASN A 327 29.45 -5.71 -7.08
CA ASN A 327 28.66 -5.38 -8.26
C ASN A 327 27.94 -4.05 -8.00
N TYR A 328 28.64 -2.94 -8.26
CA TYR A 328 28.13 -1.57 -8.04
C TYR A 328 26.97 -1.21 -8.97
N MET A 329 26.72 -2.03 -10.00
CA MET A 329 25.59 -1.92 -10.89
C MET A 329 24.94 -3.30 -11.00
N GLY A 330 24.05 -3.65 -10.07
CA GLY A 330 23.27 -4.91 -10.07
C GLY A 330 22.38 -5.16 -11.30
N PHE A 331 22.66 -4.51 -12.42
CA PHE A 331 22.27 -4.86 -13.77
C PHE A 331 23.47 -5.53 -14.47
N ILE A 332 23.66 -6.82 -14.22
CA ILE A 332 24.20 -7.87 -15.11
C ILE A 332 24.34 -9.14 -14.27
#